data_AF-A0A0F4VJ84-F1
#
_entry.id   AF-A0A0F4VJ84-F1
#
_cell.length_a   1.000
_cell.length_b   1.000
_cell.length_c   1.000
_cell.angle_alpha   90.00
_cell.angle_beta   90.00
_cell.angle_gamma   90.00
#
_symmetry.space_group_name_H-M   'P 1'
#
loop_
_entity.id
_entity.type
_entity.pdbx_description
1 polymer ?
#
loop_
_entity_poly.entity_id
_entity_poly.type
_entity_poly.pdbx_seq_one_letter_code
_entity_poly.pdbx_strand_id
1 'polypeptide(L)'
;MTYRQLRLKERSISYVCTTSHYIIPWNFDDPTTVHAELIKGEESHPLEYGEEFTVDCDEGMLTLLTDYNNSDSLHIFEGEQLKYIVKSSVKQSPKTLTRRLDDCMEEVNKIPPRIDRVEKEVKEEISKIPPKIDKVEKELKEEIKNTATLVQVHSLSLTDQIKTLDEHEKRLTETATKEDLSNLKDLYVTPDELNSILENTSSKIAKTQEAIKRLEQEIKDLKDASSSEVESLKKKLNNLVTVQEKLKKFEADIAELQNKPFVDLSPLNTKIDWVDTRIKALEARPPIDLTPIETKVKELEDIPDTLEKLKADKVAKAEIEKLESEVAKKEELKRLEAEIVKKADFDRLEAKAIEKKDLANLITTDGMRGYLEEHTANIEAEYKAIHARINTLEKTIENKIRSELRGRTTIRCAKLFTNYGLGHVIDATDIDNWQYPAENSGGHLSHSVASAIGLDAADKRRRWKVIGKTVGYYGSWHWLQEVID
;
A
#
# COMPACT_ATOMS: atom_id res chain seq x y z
N MET A 1 6.80 -16.20 -20.19
CA MET A 1 8.25 -16.26 -20.52
C MET A 1 9.02 -16.33 -19.20
N THR A 2 9.98 -17.24 -19.08
CA THR A 2 10.78 -17.41 -17.87
C THR A 2 11.92 -16.38 -17.88
N TYR A 3 11.82 -15.37 -17.01
CA TYR A 3 12.91 -14.42 -16.78
C TYR A 3 13.92 -15.07 -15.82
N ARG A 4 15.16 -15.26 -16.27
CA ARG A 4 16.25 -15.70 -15.39
C ARG A 4 16.80 -14.48 -14.66
N GLN A 5 16.41 -14.32 -13.40
CA GLN A 5 17.07 -13.41 -12.46
C GLN A 5 18.51 -13.89 -12.23
N LEU A 6 19.49 -13.02 -12.47
CA LEU A 6 20.82 -13.15 -11.87
C LEU A 6 20.66 -12.70 -10.40
N ARG A 7 20.36 -13.67 -9.53
CA ARG A 7 20.12 -13.46 -8.10
C ARG A 7 21.45 -13.37 -7.36
N LEU A 8 21.81 -12.18 -6.89
CA LEU A 8 22.74 -12.05 -5.78
C LEU A 8 22.11 -11.10 -4.75
N LYS A 9 21.60 -11.73 -3.67
CA LYS A 9 20.88 -11.21 -2.50
C LYS A 9 19.37 -10.95 -2.71
N GLU A 10 18.55 -11.97 -2.48
CA GLU A 10 17.08 -11.83 -2.54
C GLU A 10 16.51 -11.44 -1.17
N ARG A 11 16.37 -10.15 -0.94
CA ARG A 11 15.42 -9.63 0.05
C ARG A 11 14.34 -8.86 -0.70
N SER A 12 13.09 -9.23 -0.49
CA SER A 12 11.95 -8.59 -1.15
C SER A 12 10.73 -8.57 -0.23
N ILE A 13 9.86 -7.59 -0.43
CA ILE A 13 8.59 -7.43 0.26
C ILE A 13 7.55 -6.83 -0.68
N SER A 14 6.28 -7.15 -0.45
CA SER A 14 5.17 -6.53 -1.16
C SER A 14 4.19 -5.89 -0.19
N TYR A 15 3.73 -4.69 -0.52
CA TYR A 15 2.72 -3.93 0.19
C TYR A 15 1.51 -3.68 -0.71
N VAL A 16 0.32 -3.63 -0.13
CA VAL A 16 -0.85 -3.04 -0.82
C VAL A 16 -0.77 -1.54 -0.66
N CYS A 17 -0.99 -0.81 -1.76
CA CYS A 17 -0.70 0.61 -1.78
C CYS A 17 -1.76 1.44 -1.08
N THR A 18 -1.68 1.59 0.24
CA THR A 18 -2.66 2.32 1.04
C THR A 18 -2.13 3.64 1.60
N THR A 19 -0.83 3.90 1.44
CA THR A 19 -0.09 5.05 1.98
C THR A 19 1.06 5.42 1.04
N SER A 20 1.67 6.59 1.18
CA SER A 20 2.87 6.93 0.40
C SER A 20 4.16 6.48 1.09
N HIS A 21 4.11 5.86 2.27
CA HIS A 21 5.30 5.51 3.07
C HIS A 21 5.31 4.03 3.46
N TYR A 22 6.41 3.34 3.19
CA TYR A 22 6.54 1.89 3.37
C TYR A 22 7.85 1.54 4.07
N ILE A 23 7.80 0.62 5.03
CA ILE A 23 8.97 0.16 5.76
C ILE A 23 9.72 -0.87 4.91
N ILE A 24 11.05 -0.83 4.90
CA ILE A 24 11.90 -1.89 4.36
C ILE A 24 12.42 -2.68 5.57
N PRO A 25 12.02 -3.96 5.74
CA PRO A 25 12.27 -4.70 6.98
C PRO A 25 13.69 -5.28 7.08
N TRP A 26 14.62 -4.82 6.26
CA TRP A 26 16.01 -5.25 6.26
C TRP A 26 16.95 -4.05 6.17
N ASN A 27 18.15 -4.21 6.73
CA ASN A 27 19.17 -3.17 6.67
C ASN A 27 19.83 -3.15 5.29
N PHE A 28 20.00 -1.95 4.75
CA PHE A 28 20.73 -1.63 3.53
C PHE A 28 21.48 -0.30 3.75
N ASP A 29 22.74 -0.24 3.35
CA ASP A 29 23.58 0.95 3.57
C ASP A 29 23.59 1.90 2.36
N ASP A 30 23.13 1.42 1.20
CA ASP A 30 23.11 2.16 -0.07
C ASP A 30 21.69 2.15 -0.63
N PRO A 31 21.00 3.31 -0.71
CA PRO A 31 19.62 3.36 -1.16
C PRO A 31 19.47 3.02 -2.66
N THR A 32 20.55 3.11 -3.45
CA THR A 32 20.53 2.77 -4.89
C THR A 32 20.46 1.26 -5.14
N THR A 33 20.65 0.46 -4.09
CA THR A 33 20.47 -0.99 -4.13
C THR A 33 19.02 -1.42 -3.96
N VAL A 34 18.14 -0.49 -3.57
CA VAL A 34 16.70 -0.72 -3.40
C VAL A 34 15.98 -0.39 -4.69
N HIS A 35 15.23 -1.36 -5.19
CA HIS A 35 14.37 -1.24 -6.36
C HIS A 35 12.91 -1.40 -5.94
N ALA A 36 12.02 -0.76 -6.68
CA ALA A 36 10.59 -0.88 -6.46
C ALA A 36 9.85 -1.06 -7.79
N GLU A 37 8.76 -1.81 -7.77
CA GLU A 37 7.85 -1.97 -8.91
C GLU A 37 6.39 -1.95 -8.43
N LEU A 38 5.51 -1.32 -9.21
CA LEU A 38 4.09 -1.25 -8.94
C LEU A 38 3.36 -2.30 -9.78
N ILE A 39 2.70 -3.23 -9.11
CA ILE A 39 1.93 -4.31 -9.71
C ILE A 39 0.48 -3.86 -9.84
N LYS A 40 0.04 -3.67 -11.08
CA LYS A 40 -1.33 -3.31 -11.47
C LYS A 40 -1.98 -4.52 -12.14
N GLY A 41 -2.77 -5.28 -11.39
CA GLY A 41 -3.34 -6.54 -11.88
C GLY A 41 -2.26 -7.60 -12.10
N GLU A 42 -2.04 -8.03 -13.35
CA GLU A 42 -0.98 -8.98 -13.73
C GLU A 42 0.29 -8.31 -14.28
N GLU A 43 0.29 -6.98 -14.43
CA GLU A 43 1.39 -6.23 -15.02
C GLU A 43 2.27 -5.58 -13.95
N SER A 44 3.59 -5.82 -14.05
CA SER A 44 4.59 -5.15 -13.21
C SER A 44 5.15 -3.92 -13.91
N HIS A 45 5.14 -2.79 -13.20
CA HIS A 45 5.66 -1.51 -13.66
C HIS A 45 6.85 -1.11 -12.77
N PRO A 46 8.11 -1.25 -13.25
CA PRO A 46 9.28 -0.84 -12.47
C PRO A 46 9.27 0.67 -12.24
N LEU A 47 9.67 1.08 -11.03
CA LEU A 47 9.70 2.47 -10.61
C LEU A 47 11.12 3.03 -10.66
N GLU A 48 11.23 4.32 -10.97
CA GLU A 48 12.50 5.04 -11.03
C GLU A 48 12.86 5.70 -9.68
N TYR A 49 14.05 5.37 -9.16
CA TYR A 49 14.56 5.95 -7.91
C TYR A 49 14.86 7.44 -8.08
N GLY A 50 14.37 8.26 -7.14
CA GLY A 50 14.50 9.73 -7.13
C GLY A 50 13.34 10.46 -7.79
N GLU A 51 12.64 9.83 -8.75
CA GLU A 51 11.49 10.43 -9.44
C GLU A 51 10.16 9.84 -8.95
N GLU A 52 10.06 8.52 -8.90
CA GLU A 52 8.82 7.81 -8.56
C GLU A 52 8.83 7.23 -7.15
N PHE A 53 10.01 7.06 -6.55
CA PHE A 53 10.17 6.75 -5.14
C PHE A 53 11.52 7.23 -4.59
N THR A 54 11.61 7.45 -3.28
CA THR A 54 12.86 7.72 -2.57
C THR A 54 12.99 6.77 -1.38
N VAL A 55 14.21 6.62 -0.87
CA VAL A 55 14.49 5.73 0.25
C VAL A 55 15.37 6.45 1.26
N ASP A 56 14.96 6.41 2.52
CA ASP A 56 15.72 6.82 3.69
C ASP A 56 16.39 5.57 4.31
N CYS A 57 17.72 5.53 4.27
CA CYS A 57 18.50 4.43 4.82
C CYS A 57 18.53 4.41 6.35
N ASP A 58 18.49 5.57 6.99
CA ASP A 58 18.58 5.68 8.45
C ASP A 58 17.28 5.21 9.10
N GLU A 59 16.14 5.53 8.48
CA GLU A 59 14.82 5.10 8.93
C GLU A 59 14.36 3.78 8.32
N GLY A 60 15.04 3.28 7.27
CA GLY A 60 14.64 2.08 6.53
C GLY A 60 13.28 2.26 5.85
N MET A 61 13.02 3.46 5.29
CA MET A 61 11.71 3.87 4.80
C MET A 61 11.74 4.23 3.31
N LEU A 62 10.83 3.65 2.54
CA LEU A 62 10.56 4.03 1.15
C LEU A 62 9.37 5.00 1.08
N THR A 63 9.55 6.12 0.41
CA THR A 63 8.48 7.07 0.09
C THR A 63 8.13 6.97 -1.39
N LEU A 64 6.88 6.63 -1.67
CA LEU A 64 6.32 6.55 -3.02
C LEU A 64 5.86 7.95 -3.46
N LEU A 65 6.37 8.40 -4.59
CA LEU A 65 6.12 9.73 -5.16
C LEU A 65 5.15 9.69 -6.35
N THR A 66 4.93 8.50 -6.92
CA THR A 66 4.01 8.27 -8.04
C THR A 66 2.58 8.00 -7.56
N ASP A 67 1.60 8.28 -8.42
CA ASP A 67 0.19 8.00 -8.16
C ASP A 67 -0.09 6.49 -8.18
N TYR A 68 -0.84 6.03 -7.18
CA TYR A 68 -1.24 4.63 -7.03
C TYR A 68 -2.72 4.52 -6.65
N ASN A 69 -3.34 3.40 -7.02
CA ASN A 69 -4.67 3.05 -6.50
C ASN A 69 -4.53 2.20 -5.23
N ASN A 70 -5.56 2.26 -4.37
CA ASN A 70 -5.62 1.46 -3.15
C ASN A 70 -5.66 -0.07 -3.38
N SER A 71 -5.81 -0.50 -4.64
CA SER A 71 -5.76 -1.90 -5.08
C SER A 71 -4.40 -2.32 -5.64
N ASP A 72 -3.50 -1.38 -5.90
CA ASP A 72 -2.20 -1.66 -6.51
C ASP A 72 -1.27 -2.27 -5.46
N SER A 73 -0.31 -3.08 -5.88
CA SER A 73 0.67 -3.69 -4.97
C SER A 73 2.07 -3.19 -5.28
N LEU A 74 2.73 -2.57 -4.30
CA LEU A 74 4.12 -2.15 -4.38
C LEU A 74 5.01 -3.33 -4.01
N HIS A 75 5.91 -3.73 -4.89
CA HIS A 75 6.94 -4.73 -4.61
C HIS A 75 8.30 -4.03 -4.49
N ILE A 76 9.00 -4.24 -3.38
CA ILE A 76 10.29 -3.64 -3.07
C ILE A 76 11.31 -4.77 -2.96
N PHE A 77 12.49 -4.62 -3.55
CA PHE A 77 13.53 -5.63 -3.50
C PHE A 77 14.93 -5.02 -3.54
N GLU A 78 15.87 -5.67 -2.86
CA GLU A 78 17.29 -5.30 -2.85
C GLU A 78 18.03 -6.07 -3.97
N GLY A 79 18.88 -5.39 -4.75
CA GLY A 79 19.66 -6.05 -5.80
C GLY A 79 20.59 -5.12 -6.60
N GLU A 80 21.48 -5.72 -7.40
CA GLU A 80 22.27 -4.98 -8.39
C GLU A 80 21.41 -4.58 -9.60
N GLN A 81 21.70 -3.40 -10.17
CA GLN A 81 20.95 -2.74 -11.24
C GLN A 81 20.48 -3.70 -12.35
N LEU A 82 19.17 -3.89 -12.49
CA LEU A 82 18.58 -4.70 -13.57
C LEU A 82 18.65 -3.95 -14.90
N LYS A 83 19.49 -4.42 -15.83
CA LYS A 83 19.34 -4.07 -17.26
C LYS A 83 18.11 -4.79 -17.82
N TYR A 84 16.99 -4.10 -17.94
CA TYR A 84 15.79 -4.62 -18.59
C TYR A 84 16.06 -4.88 -20.10
N ILE A 85 16.09 -6.15 -20.51
CA ILE A 85 16.04 -6.51 -21.94
C ILE A 85 14.56 -6.63 -22.33
N VAL A 86 14.05 -5.59 -22.99
CA VAL A 86 12.70 -5.56 -23.57
C VAL A 86 12.58 -6.65 -24.64
N LYS A 87 11.74 -7.67 -24.40
CA LYS A 87 11.26 -8.56 -25.47
C LYS A 87 10.06 -7.91 -26.15
N SER A 88 10.31 -7.25 -27.26
CA SER A 88 9.26 -6.81 -28.18
C SER A 88 8.72 -8.02 -28.96
N SER A 89 7.52 -8.48 -28.61
CA SER A 89 6.72 -9.35 -29.49
C SER A 89 5.68 -8.50 -30.21
N VAL A 90 6.13 -7.66 -31.14
CA VAL A 90 5.28 -7.19 -32.24
C VAL A 90 6.16 -7.16 -33.48
N LYS A 91 5.81 -7.97 -34.49
CA LYS A 91 6.35 -7.81 -35.85
C LYS A 91 5.86 -6.46 -36.39
N GLN A 92 6.52 -5.37 -36.00
CA GLN A 92 6.37 -4.08 -36.68
C GLN A 92 7.30 -4.05 -37.88
N SER A 93 6.77 -3.62 -39.01
CA SER A 93 7.50 -3.60 -40.28
C SER A 93 8.81 -2.79 -40.16
N PRO A 94 9.89 -3.17 -40.85
CA PRO A 94 11.19 -2.50 -40.76
C PRO A 94 11.15 -0.99 -40.99
N LYS A 95 10.19 -0.50 -41.79
CA LYS A 95 10.02 0.93 -42.11
C LYS A 95 9.57 1.79 -40.92
N THR A 96 8.88 1.22 -39.94
CA THR A 96 8.36 1.96 -38.78
C THR A 96 9.41 2.11 -37.67
N LEU A 97 10.32 1.14 -37.56
CA LEU A 97 11.41 1.16 -36.58
C LEU A 97 12.49 2.18 -36.94
N THR A 98 12.83 2.30 -38.24
CA THR A 98 13.81 3.29 -38.70
C THR A 98 13.37 4.71 -38.36
N ARG A 99 12.10 5.04 -38.61
CA ARG A 99 11.56 6.37 -38.30
C ARG A 99 11.58 6.70 -36.80
N ARG A 100 11.22 5.74 -35.93
CA ARG A 100 11.30 5.95 -34.47
C ARG A 100 12.73 6.08 -33.97
N LEU A 101 13.68 5.38 -34.61
CA LEU A 101 15.11 5.53 -34.32
C LEU A 101 15.63 6.90 -34.75
N ASP A 102 15.19 7.38 -35.91
CA ASP A 102 15.53 8.71 -36.41
C ASP A 102 14.94 9.81 -35.50
N ASP A 103 13.68 9.68 -35.09
CA ASP A 103 13.02 10.59 -34.15
C ASP A 103 13.74 10.59 -32.78
N CYS A 104 14.11 9.42 -32.25
CA CYS A 104 14.90 9.32 -31.01
C CYS A 104 16.30 9.92 -31.16
N MET A 105 16.98 9.67 -32.29
CA MET A 105 18.30 10.25 -32.54
C MET A 105 18.21 11.77 -32.65
N GLU A 106 17.13 12.31 -33.22
CA GLU A 106 16.90 13.75 -33.28
C GLU A 106 16.71 14.35 -31.87
N GLU A 107 15.93 13.71 -31.01
CA GLU A 107 15.78 14.15 -29.61
C GLU A 107 17.08 14.04 -28.81
N VAL A 108 17.83 12.94 -28.97
CA VAL A 108 19.15 12.78 -28.33
C VAL A 108 20.13 13.84 -28.81
N ASN A 109 20.11 14.19 -30.10
CA ASN A 109 20.97 15.26 -30.65
C ASN A 109 20.56 16.66 -30.16
N LYS A 110 19.33 16.84 -29.65
CA LYS A 110 18.88 18.09 -29.00
C LYS A 110 19.31 18.19 -27.53
N ILE A 111 19.76 17.10 -26.90
CA ILE A 111 20.18 17.11 -25.48
C ILE A 111 21.46 17.94 -25.26
N PRO A 112 22.58 17.74 -25.99
CA PRO A 112 23.79 18.52 -25.80
C PRO A 112 23.58 20.05 -25.85
N PRO A 113 22.89 20.62 -26.85
CA PRO A 113 22.66 22.07 -26.88
C PRO A 113 21.67 22.58 -25.82
N ARG A 114 20.89 21.70 -25.17
CA ARG A 114 20.08 22.07 -23.98
C ARG A 114 20.95 22.10 -22.74
N ILE A 115 21.86 21.13 -22.58
CA ILE A 115 22.84 21.10 -21.50
C ILE A 115 23.74 22.35 -21.57
N ASP A 116 24.25 22.70 -22.74
CA ASP A 116 25.10 23.88 -22.93
C ASP A 116 24.39 25.20 -22.54
N ARG A 117 23.08 25.29 -22.80
CA ARG A 117 22.28 26.46 -22.39
C ARG A 117 22.13 26.53 -20.87
N VAL A 118 21.77 25.41 -20.24
CA VAL A 118 21.63 25.34 -18.79
C VAL A 118 22.96 25.65 -18.10
N GLU A 119 24.07 25.11 -18.60
CA GLU A 119 25.39 25.39 -18.04
C GLU A 119 25.75 26.88 -18.16
N LYS A 120 25.41 27.52 -19.28
CA LYS A 120 25.62 28.96 -19.48
C LYS A 120 24.75 29.81 -18.54
N GLU A 121 23.48 29.48 -18.39
CA GLU A 121 22.54 30.18 -17.48
C GLU A 121 22.98 30.04 -16.02
N VAL A 122 23.36 28.84 -15.60
CA VAL A 122 23.88 28.56 -14.26
C VAL A 122 25.17 29.35 -14.00
N LYS A 123 26.08 29.39 -14.97
CA LYS A 123 27.34 30.15 -14.85
C LYS A 123 27.08 31.66 -14.75
N GLU A 124 26.07 32.16 -15.48
CA GLU A 124 25.68 33.56 -15.42
C GLU A 124 25.05 33.92 -14.06
N GLU A 125 24.16 33.09 -13.52
CA GLU A 125 23.58 33.31 -12.18
C GLU A 125 24.63 33.21 -11.08
N ILE A 126 25.54 32.24 -11.14
CA ILE A 126 26.66 32.12 -10.21
C ILE A 126 27.55 33.37 -10.26
N SER A 127 27.77 33.96 -11.43
CA SER A 127 28.58 35.19 -11.57
C SER A 127 27.96 36.43 -10.88
N LYS A 128 26.65 36.43 -10.62
CA LYS A 128 25.93 37.52 -9.94
C LYS A 128 26.02 37.45 -8.42
N ILE A 129 26.47 36.34 -7.84
CA ILE A 129 26.54 36.12 -6.39
C ILE A 129 27.72 36.87 -5.74
N PRO A 130 28.98 36.76 -6.24
CA PRO A 130 30.13 37.46 -5.64
C PRO A 130 29.93 38.97 -5.41
N PRO A 131 29.44 39.78 -6.36
CA PRO A 131 29.28 41.22 -6.13
C PRO A 131 28.21 41.54 -5.07
N LYS A 132 27.21 40.67 -4.86
CA LYS A 132 26.23 40.83 -3.77
C LYS A 132 26.87 40.53 -2.41
N ILE A 133 27.73 39.52 -2.34
CA ILE A 133 28.49 39.19 -1.12
C ILE A 133 29.43 40.34 -0.76
N ASP A 134 30.18 40.86 -1.74
CA ASP A 134 31.11 41.99 -1.53
C ASP A 134 30.39 43.24 -1.02
N LYS A 135 29.19 43.50 -1.54
CA LYS A 135 28.34 44.61 -1.09
C LYS A 135 27.93 44.46 0.37
N VAL A 136 27.41 43.28 0.75
CA VAL A 136 26.98 42.99 2.12
C VAL A 136 28.17 43.05 3.08
N GLU A 137 29.34 42.54 2.67
CA GLU A 137 30.55 42.59 3.50
C GLU A 137 30.99 44.03 3.77
N LYS A 138 30.89 44.91 2.76
CA LYS A 138 31.21 46.33 2.90
C LYS A 138 30.24 47.06 3.83
N GLU A 139 28.94 46.82 3.68
CA GLU A 139 27.89 47.42 4.53
C GLU A 139 28.08 47.00 6.01
N LEU A 140 28.32 45.71 6.27
CA LEU A 140 28.58 45.21 7.63
C LEU A 140 29.86 45.80 8.24
N LYS A 141 30.95 45.93 7.46
CA LYS A 141 32.18 46.57 7.94
C LYS A 141 31.97 48.02 8.35
N GLU A 142 31.14 48.76 7.62
CA GLU A 142 30.83 50.15 7.93
C GLU A 142 29.93 50.28 9.18
N GLU A 143 28.93 49.42 9.31
CA GLU A 143 28.04 49.39 10.48
C GLU A 143 28.78 49.00 11.78
N ILE A 144 29.69 48.03 11.70
CA ILE A 144 30.57 47.66 12.82
C ILE A 144 31.44 48.85 13.23
N LYS A 145 32.02 49.57 12.26
CA LYS A 145 32.85 50.75 12.54
C LYS A 145 32.05 51.85 13.24
N ASN A 146 30.83 52.13 12.76
CA ASN A 146 29.93 53.12 13.36
C ASN A 146 29.55 52.73 14.80
N THR A 147 29.18 51.46 15.02
CA THR A 147 28.84 50.94 16.34
C THR A 147 30.02 51.04 17.31
N ALA A 148 31.23 50.71 16.86
CA ALA A 148 32.44 50.85 17.66
C ALA A 148 32.68 52.32 18.09
N THR A 149 32.46 53.29 17.20
CA THR A 149 32.59 54.70 17.55
C THR A 149 31.55 55.16 18.58
N LEU A 150 30.29 54.72 18.47
CA LEU A 150 29.25 55.05 19.44
C LEU A 150 29.55 54.47 20.83
N VAL A 151 29.99 53.21 20.87
CA VAL A 151 30.41 52.55 22.12
C VAL A 151 31.56 53.31 22.77
N GLN A 152 32.54 53.77 21.97
CA GLN A 152 33.67 54.54 22.48
C GLN A 152 33.23 55.90 23.05
N VAL A 153 32.31 56.60 22.38
CA VAL A 153 31.74 57.88 22.87
C VAL A 153 30.98 57.68 24.19
N HIS A 154 30.13 56.66 24.27
CA HIS A 154 29.41 56.36 25.51
C HIS A 154 30.35 55.98 26.66
N SER A 155 31.41 55.21 26.37
CA SER A 155 32.43 54.84 27.36
C SER A 155 33.14 56.07 27.94
N LEU A 156 33.52 57.03 27.09
CA LEU A 156 34.11 58.29 27.53
C LEU A 156 33.12 59.11 28.37
N SER A 157 31.87 59.23 27.92
CA SER A 157 30.82 59.95 28.66
C SER A 157 30.57 59.35 30.04
N LEU A 158 30.54 58.03 30.16
CA LEU A 158 30.38 57.35 31.45
C LEU A 158 31.59 57.57 32.36
N THR A 159 32.80 57.56 31.79
CA THR A 159 34.03 57.83 32.53
C THR A 159 34.03 59.25 33.12
N ASP A 160 33.56 60.24 32.36
CA ASP A 160 33.43 61.61 32.85
C ASP A 160 32.35 61.73 33.92
N GLN A 161 31.20 61.07 33.75
CA GLN A 161 30.16 61.04 34.79
C GLN A 161 30.66 60.43 36.10
N ILE A 162 31.43 59.33 36.05
CA ILE A 162 32.04 58.72 37.24
C ILE A 162 32.97 59.71 37.94
N LYS A 163 33.84 60.41 37.20
CA LYS A 163 34.72 61.43 37.79
C LYS A 163 33.92 62.55 38.46
N THR A 164 32.84 63.03 37.83
CA THR A 164 32.00 64.07 38.44
C THR A 164 31.35 63.57 39.73
N LEU A 165 30.93 62.30 39.78
CA LEU A 165 30.38 61.69 40.98
C LEU A 165 31.43 61.56 42.09
N ASP A 166 32.64 61.11 41.76
CA ASP A 166 33.75 61.03 42.72
C ASP A 166 34.10 62.43 43.30
N GLU A 167 34.07 63.47 42.47
CA GLU A 167 34.26 64.86 42.91
C GLU A 167 33.12 65.34 43.82
N HIS A 168 31.87 64.99 43.49
CA HIS A 168 30.72 65.28 44.33
C HIS A 168 30.79 64.57 45.68
N GLU A 169 31.19 63.30 45.72
CA GLU A 169 31.39 62.51 46.94
C GLU A 169 32.50 63.10 47.81
N LYS A 170 33.63 63.47 47.19
CA LYS A 170 34.73 64.15 47.88
C LYS A 170 34.29 65.50 48.46
N ARG A 171 33.53 66.30 47.71
CA ARG A 171 32.96 67.55 48.23
C ARG A 171 32.01 67.30 49.39
N LEU A 172 31.14 66.30 49.31
CA LEU A 172 30.20 65.96 50.38
C LEU A 172 30.93 65.59 51.69
N THR A 173 32.04 64.87 51.56
CA THR A 173 32.85 64.44 52.71
C THR A 173 33.73 65.57 53.27
N GLU A 174 34.15 66.52 52.43
CA GLU A 174 34.93 67.70 52.85
C GLU A 174 34.05 68.85 53.41
N THR A 175 32.81 69.03 52.95
CA THR A 175 31.91 70.11 53.41
C THR A 175 31.07 69.75 54.63
N ALA A 176 31.11 68.50 55.12
CA ALA A 176 30.41 68.09 56.34
C ALA A 176 31.05 68.70 57.61
N THR A 177 30.86 70.00 57.81
CA THR A 177 31.11 70.66 59.09
C THR A 177 29.82 70.71 59.90
N LYS A 178 29.99 70.75 61.24
CA LYS A 178 28.93 70.72 62.26
C LYS A 178 27.84 71.80 62.11
N GLU A 179 28.06 72.79 61.24
CA GLU A 179 27.15 73.91 60.93
C GLU A 179 25.97 73.49 60.04
N ASP A 180 26.12 72.53 59.12
CA ASP A 180 25.05 72.17 58.18
C ASP A 180 23.91 71.36 58.84
N LEU A 181 24.17 70.76 60.01
CA LEU A 181 23.17 70.05 60.81
C LEU A 181 22.19 70.99 61.54
N SER A 182 22.55 72.27 61.74
CA SER A 182 21.64 73.24 62.39
C SER A 182 20.61 73.81 61.41
N ASN A 183 21.01 74.02 60.14
CA ASN A 183 20.13 74.57 59.10
C ASN A 183 19.09 73.57 58.57
N LEU A 184 19.27 72.26 58.82
CA LEU A 184 18.30 71.22 58.45
C LEU A 184 17.13 71.10 59.45
N LYS A 185 17.23 71.77 60.60
CA LYS A 185 16.20 71.73 61.66
C LYS A 185 14.99 72.63 61.35
N ASP A 186 15.17 73.64 60.51
CA ASP A 186 14.13 74.60 60.13
C ASP A 186 13.37 74.23 58.84
N LEU A 187 13.68 73.07 58.25
CA LEU A 187 13.05 72.56 57.01
C LEU A 187 12.27 71.25 57.23
N TYR A 188 11.89 70.95 58.48
CA TYR A 188 11.04 69.79 58.76
C TYR A 188 9.61 70.09 58.29
N VAL A 189 9.30 69.60 57.09
CA VAL A 189 7.94 69.28 56.66
C VAL A 189 7.29 68.48 57.79
N THR A 190 6.17 69.00 58.29
CA THR A 190 5.47 68.40 59.43
C THR A 190 5.02 66.97 59.07
N PRO A 191 4.92 66.04 60.04
CA PRO A 191 4.41 64.69 59.79
C PRO A 191 3.08 64.67 59.02
N ASP A 192 2.23 65.69 59.20
CA ASP A 192 0.95 65.86 58.51
C ASP A 192 1.11 66.19 57.01
N GLU A 193 2.07 67.03 56.65
CA GLU A 193 2.39 67.34 55.24
C GLU A 193 3.01 66.13 54.52
N LEU A 194 3.84 65.36 55.23
CA LEU A 194 4.43 64.12 54.72
C LEU A 194 3.35 63.05 54.50
N ASN A 195 2.36 62.97 55.40
CA ASN A 195 1.19 62.10 55.24
C ASN A 195 0.30 62.52 54.07
N SER A 196 0.08 63.84 53.89
CA SER A 196 -0.67 64.37 52.75
C SER A 196 0.00 64.08 51.40
N ILE A 197 1.34 64.18 51.33
CA ILE A 197 2.10 63.80 50.14
C ILE A 197 2.00 62.29 49.88
N LEU A 198 2.10 61.47 50.92
CA LEU A 198 1.98 60.02 50.81
C LEU A 198 0.59 59.59 50.31
N GLU A 199 -0.47 60.21 50.84
CA GLU A 199 -1.86 59.92 50.48
C GLU A 199 -2.17 60.38 49.05
N ASN A 200 -1.71 61.57 48.66
CA ASN A 200 -1.80 62.05 47.28
C ASN A 200 -1.03 61.17 46.29
N THR A 201 0.16 60.71 46.67
CA THR A 201 0.98 59.84 45.82
C THR A 201 0.36 58.46 45.68
N SER A 202 -0.18 57.91 46.78
CA SER A 202 -0.92 56.64 46.78
C SER A 202 -2.18 56.71 45.92
N SER A 203 -2.92 57.83 45.99
CA SER A 203 -4.10 58.08 45.14
C SER A 203 -3.72 58.15 43.65
N LYS A 204 -2.61 58.80 43.32
CA LYS A 204 -2.10 58.84 41.93
C LYS A 204 -1.70 57.45 41.46
N ILE A 205 -0.94 56.69 42.27
CA ILE A 205 -0.53 55.32 41.94
C ILE A 205 -1.74 54.42 41.67
N ALA A 206 -2.79 54.50 42.50
CA ALA A 206 -4.01 53.73 42.31
C ALA A 206 -4.72 54.07 40.98
N LYS A 207 -4.82 55.36 40.64
CA LYS A 207 -5.38 55.81 39.34
C LYS A 207 -4.55 55.31 38.16
N THR A 208 -3.22 55.32 38.28
CA THR A 208 -2.33 54.80 37.24
C THR A 208 -2.48 53.29 37.07
N GLN A 209 -2.66 52.53 38.16
CA GLN A 209 -2.91 51.08 38.11
C GLN A 209 -4.25 50.74 37.45
N GLU A 210 -5.31 51.52 37.69
CA GLU A 210 -6.59 51.34 37.00
C GLU A 210 -6.49 51.64 35.50
N ALA A 211 -5.74 52.68 35.12
CA ALA A 211 -5.48 53.00 33.73
C ALA A 211 -4.70 51.90 33.01
N ILE A 212 -3.68 51.32 33.66
CA ILE A 212 -2.92 50.19 33.14
C ILE A 212 -3.85 48.98 32.90
N LYS A 213 -4.70 48.63 33.87
CA LYS A 213 -5.66 47.53 33.70
C LYS A 213 -6.62 47.73 32.54
N ARG A 214 -7.08 48.96 32.31
CA ARG A 214 -7.94 49.28 31.14
C ARG A 214 -7.20 49.09 29.83
N LEU A 215 -5.96 49.59 29.74
CA LEU A 215 -5.13 49.42 28.54
C LEU A 215 -4.79 47.94 28.28
N GLU A 216 -4.52 47.15 29.32
CA GLU A 216 -4.31 45.70 29.18
C GLU A 216 -5.55 44.99 28.61
N GLN A 217 -6.74 45.39 29.04
CA GLN A 217 -7.99 44.84 28.53
C GLN A 217 -8.25 45.27 27.07
N GLU A 218 -8.02 46.53 26.72
CA GLU A 218 -8.14 47.02 25.34
C GLU A 218 -7.16 46.31 24.38
N ILE A 219 -5.91 46.09 24.82
CA ILE A 219 -4.92 45.31 24.05
C ILE A 219 -5.40 43.87 23.84
N LYS A 220 -6.02 43.26 24.86
CA LYS A 220 -6.58 41.92 24.75
C LYS A 220 -7.72 41.86 23.74
N ASP A 221 -8.66 42.79 23.82
CA ASP A 221 -9.82 42.85 22.92
C ASP A 221 -9.38 43.07 21.45
N LEU A 222 -8.37 43.92 21.22
CA LEU A 222 -7.78 44.14 19.90
C LEU A 222 -7.07 42.89 19.35
N LYS A 223 -6.39 42.14 20.22
CA LYS A 223 -5.71 40.89 19.84
C LYS A 223 -6.72 39.81 19.44
N ASP A 224 -7.81 39.69 20.19
CA ASP A 224 -8.87 38.72 19.92
C ASP A 224 -9.63 39.08 18.62
N ALA A 225 -9.92 40.36 18.39
CA ALA A 225 -10.52 40.84 17.15
C ALA A 225 -9.63 40.53 15.92
N SER A 226 -8.33 40.84 16.01
CA SER A 226 -7.35 40.56 14.94
C SER A 226 -7.23 39.05 14.66
N SER A 227 -7.30 38.21 15.69
CA SER A 227 -7.28 36.75 15.52
C SER A 227 -8.51 36.25 14.76
N SER A 228 -9.69 36.78 15.05
CA SER A 228 -10.94 36.39 14.37
C SER A 228 -10.96 36.76 12.88
N GLU A 229 -10.38 37.90 12.52
CA GLU A 229 -10.26 38.34 11.13
C GLU A 229 -9.27 37.47 10.36
N VAL A 230 -8.12 37.11 10.96
CA VAL A 230 -7.14 36.19 10.38
C VAL A 230 -7.76 34.81 10.13
N GLU A 231 -8.60 34.33 11.05
CA GLU A 231 -9.26 33.03 10.93
C GLU A 231 -10.32 33.03 9.80
N SER A 232 -11.07 34.12 9.66
CA SER A 232 -11.99 34.35 8.53
C SER A 232 -11.25 34.41 7.18
N LEU A 233 -10.10 35.09 7.13
CA LEU A 233 -9.26 35.15 5.94
C LEU A 233 -8.66 33.77 5.59
N LYS A 234 -8.19 33.00 6.58
CA LYS A 234 -7.75 31.61 6.37
C LYS A 234 -8.85 30.74 5.76
N LYS A 235 -10.08 30.86 6.25
CA LYS A 235 -11.22 30.11 5.70
C LYS A 235 -11.50 30.50 4.25
N LYS A 236 -11.45 31.80 3.91
CA LYS A 236 -11.59 32.28 2.53
C LYS A 236 -10.46 31.79 1.62
N LEU A 237 -9.22 31.79 2.11
CA LEU A 237 -8.05 31.28 1.37
C LEU A 237 -8.18 29.80 1.06
N ASN A 238 -8.58 28.98 2.04
CA ASN A 238 -8.79 27.55 1.83
C ASN A 238 -9.84 27.28 0.76
N ASN A 239 -10.96 28.02 0.77
CA ASN A 239 -12.00 27.89 -0.26
C ASN A 239 -11.47 28.24 -1.67
N LEU A 240 -10.62 29.26 -1.80
CA LEU A 240 -9.99 29.63 -3.07
C LEU A 240 -9.06 28.54 -3.60
N VAL A 241 -8.25 27.93 -2.72
CA VAL A 241 -7.39 26.80 -3.07
C VAL A 241 -8.23 25.62 -3.59
N THR A 242 -9.36 25.32 -2.95
CA THR A 242 -10.24 24.23 -3.41
C THR A 242 -10.86 24.53 -4.79
N VAL A 243 -11.18 25.79 -5.08
CA VAL A 243 -11.67 26.20 -6.40
C VAL A 243 -10.57 26.05 -7.46
N GLN A 244 -9.33 26.41 -7.12
CA GLN A 244 -8.18 26.28 -8.03
C GLN A 244 -7.90 24.81 -8.41
N GLU A 245 -7.99 23.89 -7.46
CA GLU A 245 -7.84 22.45 -7.71
C GLU A 245 -8.93 21.90 -8.63
N LYS A 246 -10.19 22.31 -8.42
CA LYS A 246 -11.30 21.96 -9.32
C LYS A 246 -11.09 22.49 -10.73
N LEU A 247 -10.51 23.67 -10.86
CA LEU A 247 -10.24 24.30 -12.16
C LEU A 247 -9.14 23.54 -12.93
N LYS A 248 -8.06 23.14 -12.24
CA LYS A 248 -7.03 22.25 -12.82
C LYS A 248 -7.60 20.92 -13.30
N LYS A 249 -8.55 20.34 -12.55
CA LYS A 249 -9.22 19.11 -12.97
C LYS A 249 -10.04 19.32 -14.24
N PHE A 250 -10.80 20.41 -14.33
CA PHE A 250 -11.54 20.74 -15.55
C PHE A 250 -10.62 20.99 -16.75
N GLU A 251 -9.46 21.63 -16.54
CA GLU A 251 -8.46 21.80 -17.60
C GLU A 251 -7.93 20.45 -18.12
N ALA A 252 -7.68 19.49 -17.22
CA ALA A 252 -7.28 18.15 -17.59
C ALA A 252 -8.38 17.39 -18.37
N ASP A 253 -9.63 17.47 -17.91
CA ASP A 253 -10.78 16.84 -18.57
C ASP A 253 -10.99 17.41 -19.99
N ILE A 254 -10.79 18.72 -20.18
CA ILE A 254 -10.87 19.36 -21.51
C ILE A 254 -9.74 18.88 -22.42
N ALA A 255 -8.52 18.78 -21.91
CA ALA A 255 -7.38 18.28 -22.67
C ALA A 255 -7.58 16.82 -23.12
N GLU A 256 -8.18 15.99 -22.27
CA GLU A 256 -8.52 14.60 -22.60
C GLU A 256 -9.59 14.52 -23.71
N LEU A 257 -10.61 15.37 -23.65
CA LEU A 257 -11.64 15.44 -24.69
C LEU A 257 -11.09 15.93 -26.03
N GLN A 258 -10.12 16.85 -26.02
CA GLN A 258 -9.48 17.34 -27.25
C GLN A 258 -8.55 16.31 -27.90
N ASN A 259 -7.95 15.43 -27.12
CA ASN A 259 -7.04 14.38 -27.61
C ASN A 259 -7.75 13.07 -28.02
N LYS A 260 -9.08 13.01 -27.88
CA LYS A 260 -9.84 11.82 -28.27
C LYS A 260 -9.98 11.76 -29.80
N PRO A 261 -9.51 10.68 -30.46
CA PRO A 261 -9.64 10.57 -31.91
C PRO A 261 -11.12 10.51 -32.31
N PHE A 262 -11.46 11.18 -33.41
CA PHE A 262 -12.80 11.17 -33.99
C PHE A 262 -13.26 9.73 -34.19
N VAL A 263 -14.48 9.40 -33.75
CA VAL A 263 -15.01 8.04 -33.84
C VAL A 263 -15.04 7.62 -35.31
N ASP A 264 -14.32 6.55 -35.66
CA ASP A 264 -14.30 6.00 -37.00
C ASP A 264 -15.65 5.31 -37.31
N LEU A 265 -16.44 5.93 -38.17
CA LEU A 265 -17.76 5.44 -38.59
C LEU A 265 -17.70 4.49 -39.81
N SER A 266 -16.51 4.22 -40.35
CA SER A 266 -16.29 3.28 -41.46
C SER A 266 -16.93 1.89 -41.24
N PRO A 267 -16.87 1.29 -40.02
CA PRO A 267 -17.49 -0.01 -39.77
C PRO A 267 -19.03 0.01 -39.82
N LEU A 268 -19.65 1.17 -39.61
CA LEU A 268 -21.10 1.30 -39.70
C LEU A 268 -21.55 1.44 -41.16
N ASN A 269 -20.80 2.18 -41.98
CA ASN A 269 -21.05 2.29 -43.42
C ASN A 269 -20.98 0.93 -44.13
N THR A 270 -19.97 0.11 -43.79
CA THR A 270 -19.83 -1.23 -44.36
C THR A 270 -20.99 -2.17 -44.00
N LYS A 271 -21.57 -2.03 -42.80
CA LYS A 271 -22.79 -2.77 -42.41
C LYS A 271 -24.03 -2.30 -43.16
N ILE A 272 -24.15 -1.00 -43.42
CA ILE A 272 -25.25 -0.43 -44.21
C ILE A 272 -25.17 -0.96 -45.65
N ASP A 273 -23.99 -0.93 -46.27
CA ASP A 273 -23.78 -1.45 -47.64
C ASP A 273 -24.12 -2.95 -47.75
N TRP A 274 -23.79 -3.73 -46.72
CA TRP A 274 -24.11 -5.15 -46.67
C TRP A 274 -25.62 -5.41 -46.56
N VAL A 275 -26.34 -4.61 -45.78
CA VAL A 275 -27.81 -4.69 -45.68
C VAL A 275 -28.45 -4.33 -47.01
N ASP A 276 -27.99 -3.26 -47.66
CA ASP A 276 -28.48 -2.80 -48.96
C ASP A 276 -28.30 -3.89 -50.04
N THR A 277 -27.16 -4.58 -50.01
CA THR A 277 -26.88 -5.70 -50.92
C THR A 277 -27.84 -6.87 -50.69
N ARG A 278 -28.17 -7.20 -49.43
CA ARG A 278 -29.13 -8.25 -49.09
C ARG A 278 -30.56 -7.89 -49.48
N ILE A 279 -30.95 -6.63 -49.35
CA ILE A 279 -32.28 -6.15 -49.76
C ILE A 279 -32.42 -6.30 -51.28
N LYS A 280 -31.45 -5.82 -52.06
CA LYS A 280 -31.45 -5.97 -53.53
C LYS A 280 -31.52 -7.44 -53.97
N ALA A 281 -30.86 -8.34 -53.25
CA ALA A 281 -30.92 -9.78 -53.53
C ALA A 281 -32.28 -10.43 -53.22
N LEU A 282 -33.03 -9.88 -52.26
CA LEU A 282 -34.39 -10.35 -51.94
C LEU A 282 -35.41 -9.82 -52.93
N GLU A 283 -35.28 -8.56 -53.36
CA GLU A 283 -36.13 -7.95 -54.39
C GLU A 283 -35.97 -8.61 -55.77
N ALA A 284 -34.79 -9.18 -56.06
CA ALA A 284 -34.52 -9.87 -57.31
C ALA A 284 -35.01 -11.33 -57.36
N ARG A 285 -35.63 -11.86 -56.30
CA ARG A 285 -36.15 -13.25 -56.31
C ARG A 285 -37.44 -13.32 -57.16
N PRO A 286 -37.56 -14.30 -58.07
CA PRO A 286 -38.78 -14.49 -58.83
C PRO A 286 -39.93 -14.95 -57.90
N PRO A 287 -41.19 -14.63 -58.25
CA PRO A 287 -42.36 -15.10 -57.51
C PRO A 287 -42.37 -16.63 -57.40
N ILE A 288 -42.79 -17.13 -56.25
CA ILE A 288 -42.89 -18.58 -55.98
C ILE A 288 -43.93 -19.18 -56.92
N ASP A 289 -43.55 -20.23 -57.66
CA ASP A 289 -44.44 -20.99 -58.53
C ASP A 289 -45.36 -21.90 -57.70
N LEU A 290 -46.65 -21.59 -57.70
CA LEU A 290 -47.69 -22.31 -56.94
C LEU A 290 -48.38 -23.41 -57.75
N THR A 291 -48.03 -23.59 -59.03
CA THR A 291 -48.60 -24.63 -59.89
C THR A 291 -48.51 -26.06 -59.33
N PRO A 292 -47.47 -26.47 -58.57
CA PRO A 292 -47.43 -27.82 -57.98
C PRO A 292 -48.47 -28.04 -56.87
N ILE A 293 -48.84 -26.96 -56.15
CA ILE A 293 -49.85 -27.01 -55.09
C ILE A 293 -51.25 -27.06 -55.70
N GLU A 294 -51.51 -26.27 -56.75
CA GLU A 294 -52.76 -26.32 -57.50
C GLU A 294 -53.03 -27.71 -58.10
N THR A 295 -51.96 -28.39 -58.54
CA THR A 295 -52.06 -29.77 -59.07
C THR A 295 -52.48 -30.78 -57.98
N LYS A 296 -51.89 -30.68 -56.78
CA LYS A 296 -52.23 -31.58 -55.64
C LYS A 296 -53.63 -31.33 -55.07
N VAL A 297 -54.13 -30.10 -55.12
CA VAL A 297 -55.51 -29.80 -54.71
C VAL A 297 -56.51 -30.51 -55.63
N LYS A 298 -56.22 -30.55 -56.93
CA LYS A 298 -57.04 -31.25 -57.94
C LYS A 298 -57.04 -32.77 -57.74
N GLU A 299 -55.89 -33.36 -57.40
CA GLU A 299 -55.78 -34.80 -57.07
C GLU A 299 -56.58 -35.18 -55.81
N LEU A 300 -56.77 -34.25 -54.87
CA LEU A 300 -57.57 -34.47 -53.66
C LEU A 300 -59.08 -34.34 -53.89
N GLU A 301 -59.50 -33.54 -54.89
CA GLU A 301 -60.91 -33.41 -55.28
C GLU A 301 -61.48 -34.67 -55.95
N ASP A 302 -60.63 -35.50 -56.60
CA ASP A 302 -61.03 -36.74 -57.30
C ASP A 302 -61.13 -37.99 -56.38
N ILE A 303 -60.81 -37.87 -55.08
CA ILE A 303 -60.83 -38.97 -54.11
C ILE A 303 -62.25 -39.57 -53.82
N PRO A 304 -63.36 -38.81 -53.84
CA PRO A 304 -64.69 -39.39 -53.60
C PRO A 304 -65.09 -40.44 -54.64
N ASP A 305 -64.71 -40.24 -55.91
CA ASP A 305 -65.07 -41.13 -57.03
C ASP A 305 -64.29 -42.47 -57.01
N THR A 306 -63.12 -42.50 -56.37
CA THR A 306 -62.31 -43.72 -56.19
C THR A 306 -62.76 -44.55 -54.98
N LEU A 307 -63.37 -43.91 -53.97
CA LEU A 307 -63.90 -44.55 -52.77
C LEU A 307 -65.25 -45.26 -53.00
N GLU A 308 -66.02 -44.83 -54.00
CA GLU A 308 -67.27 -45.51 -54.40
C GLU A 308 -67.01 -46.81 -55.20
N LYS A 309 -65.90 -46.88 -55.94
CA LYS A 309 -65.47 -48.11 -56.67
C LYS A 309 -64.89 -49.21 -55.77
N LEU A 310 -64.32 -48.88 -54.61
CA LEU A 310 -63.69 -49.85 -53.69
C LEU A 310 -64.66 -50.51 -52.69
N LYS A 311 -65.90 -50.02 -52.58
CA LYS A 311 -66.95 -50.64 -51.73
C LYS A 311 -67.74 -51.74 -52.45
N ALA A 312 -67.54 -51.94 -53.75
CA ALA A 312 -68.19 -52.97 -54.53
C ALA A 312 -67.45 -54.33 -54.51
N ASP A 313 -66.18 -54.40 -54.11
CA ASP A 313 -65.36 -55.63 -54.17
C ASP A 313 -64.90 -56.11 -52.77
N LYS A 314 -65.87 -56.46 -51.93
CA LYS A 314 -65.69 -57.48 -50.90
C LYS A 314 -66.53 -58.69 -51.28
N VAL A 315 -65.90 -59.85 -51.45
CA VAL A 315 -66.21 -61.14 -50.79
C VAL A 315 -65.69 -62.32 -51.63
N ALA A 316 -64.65 -63.01 -51.13
CA ALA A 316 -64.51 -64.47 -50.99
C ALA A 316 -63.07 -64.75 -50.44
N LYS A 317 -62.85 -65.18 -49.19
CA LYS A 317 -62.99 -66.55 -48.64
C LYS A 317 -61.97 -67.50 -49.31
N ALA A 318 -61.08 -68.24 -48.66
CA ALA A 318 -60.56 -68.42 -47.31
C ALA A 318 -59.36 -69.38 -47.48
N GLU A 319 -58.30 -69.31 -46.69
CA GLU A 319 -57.52 -70.52 -46.38
C GLU A 319 -56.74 -70.35 -45.07
N ILE A 320 -57.49 -70.62 -44.01
CA ILE A 320 -57.01 -71.15 -42.75
C ILE A 320 -56.91 -72.66 -42.98
N GLU A 321 -55.73 -73.18 -43.28
CA GLU A 321 -55.41 -74.61 -43.14
C GLU A 321 -53.88 -74.83 -43.11
N LYS A 322 -53.23 -74.41 -42.01
CA LYS A 322 -51.97 -75.03 -41.57
C LYS A 322 -51.58 -74.62 -40.14
N LEU A 323 -52.45 -74.96 -39.20
CA LEU A 323 -52.02 -75.32 -37.85
C LEU A 323 -52.14 -76.85 -37.72
N GLU A 324 -51.27 -77.43 -36.89
CA GLU A 324 -51.38 -78.76 -36.26
C GLU A 324 -50.63 -79.95 -36.90
N SER A 325 -49.41 -80.17 -36.42
CA SER A 325 -49.00 -81.44 -35.77
C SER A 325 -47.65 -81.20 -35.05
N GLU A 326 -47.64 -81.01 -33.73
CA GLU A 326 -47.42 -82.05 -32.71
C GLU A 326 -45.98 -82.58 -32.64
N VAL A 327 -45.15 -82.23 -31.65
CA VAL A 327 -45.05 -82.75 -30.26
C VAL A 327 -43.71 -83.51 -30.10
N ALA A 328 -42.87 -83.12 -29.13
CA ALA A 328 -42.43 -84.00 -28.03
C ALA A 328 -41.18 -83.47 -27.28
N LYS A 329 -41.42 -83.12 -26.03
CA LYS A 329 -40.54 -83.17 -24.84
C LYS A 329 -39.31 -84.10 -24.95
N LYS A 330 -38.07 -83.55 -24.81
CA LYS A 330 -36.89 -84.30 -24.27
C LYS A 330 -35.57 -83.51 -24.08
N GLU A 331 -35.55 -82.30 -23.50
CA GLU A 331 -34.27 -81.62 -23.20
C GLU A 331 -34.06 -81.14 -21.75
N GLU A 332 -34.84 -81.65 -20.79
CA GLU A 332 -34.52 -81.52 -19.35
C GLU A 332 -33.46 -82.53 -18.85
N LEU A 333 -33.05 -83.48 -19.71
CA LEU A 333 -32.03 -84.50 -19.39
C LEU A 333 -30.58 -84.02 -19.61
N LYS A 334 -30.35 -82.91 -20.34
CA LYS A 334 -29.01 -82.33 -20.53
C LYS A 334 -28.55 -81.41 -19.39
N ARG A 335 -29.45 -81.06 -18.45
CA ARG A 335 -29.15 -80.08 -17.40
C ARG A 335 -28.66 -80.68 -16.08
N LEU A 336 -28.77 -82.00 -15.90
CA LEU A 336 -28.41 -82.71 -14.65
C LEU A 336 -27.12 -83.57 -14.74
N GLU A 337 -26.56 -83.80 -15.93
CA GLU A 337 -25.25 -84.48 -16.09
C GLU A 337 -24.04 -83.55 -15.87
N ALA A 338 -24.25 -82.24 -15.69
CA ALA A 338 -23.18 -81.26 -15.46
C ALA A 338 -22.87 -80.98 -13.97
N GLU A 339 -23.60 -81.58 -13.03
CA GLU A 339 -23.53 -81.23 -11.60
C GLU A 339 -22.86 -82.30 -10.70
N ILE A 340 -22.26 -83.35 -11.28
CA ILE A 340 -21.56 -84.43 -10.51
C ILE A 340 -20.24 -84.84 -11.17
N VAL A 341 -19.35 -83.89 -11.48
CA VAL A 341 -17.92 -84.17 -11.67
C VAL A 341 -17.09 -83.24 -10.79
N LYS A 342 -16.71 -83.83 -9.64
CA LYS A 342 -15.77 -83.41 -8.61
C LYS A 342 -14.61 -82.53 -9.10
N LYS A 343 -14.71 -81.22 -8.83
CA LYS A 343 -13.56 -80.27 -8.84
C LYS A 343 -13.30 -79.61 -7.47
N ALA A 344 -14.19 -79.76 -6.49
CA ALA A 344 -14.05 -79.08 -5.20
C ALA A 344 -13.08 -79.77 -4.21
N ASP A 345 -12.77 -81.06 -4.39
CA ASP A 345 -11.93 -81.82 -3.45
C ASP A 345 -10.44 -81.88 -3.84
N PHE A 346 -10.07 -81.56 -5.09
CA PHE A 346 -8.68 -81.52 -5.55
C PHE A 346 -7.99 -80.20 -5.16
N ASP A 347 -8.66 -79.08 -5.38
CA ASP A 347 -8.12 -77.74 -5.07
C ASP A 347 -7.88 -77.56 -3.54
N ARG A 348 -8.66 -78.26 -2.70
CA ARG A 348 -8.53 -78.21 -1.23
C ARG A 348 -7.37 -79.07 -0.69
N LEU A 349 -6.90 -80.07 -1.44
CA LEU A 349 -5.72 -80.87 -1.10
C LEU A 349 -4.42 -80.27 -1.65
N GLU A 350 -4.49 -79.57 -2.78
CA GLU A 350 -3.34 -78.84 -3.36
C GLU A 350 -2.95 -77.61 -2.53
N ALA A 351 -3.92 -76.88 -1.98
CA ALA A 351 -3.68 -75.76 -1.06
C ALA A 351 -2.95 -76.17 0.24
N LYS A 352 -3.21 -77.38 0.77
CA LYS A 352 -2.51 -77.92 1.96
C LYS A 352 -1.11 -78.47 1.64
N ALA A 353 -0.83 -78.82 0.39
CA ALA A 353 0.50 -79.27 -0.02
C ALA A 353 1.48 -78.10 -0.25
N ILE A 354 0.97 -76.92 -0.60
CA ILE A 354 1.75 -75.68 -0.75
C ILE A 354 2.29 -75.22 0.62
N GLU A 355 1.46 -75.21 1.68
CA GLU A 355 1.88 -74.88 3.06
C GLU A 355 3.07 -75.73 3.57
N LYS A 356 3.18 -77.00 3.15
CA LYS A 356 4.25 -77.91 3.59
C LYS A 356 5.55 -77.72 2.80
N LYS A 357 5.47 -77.21 1.56
CA LYS A 357 6.62 -76.93 0.70
C LYS A 357 7.29 -75.62 1.09
N ASP A 358 6.51 -74.66 1.56
CA ASP A 358 7.00 -73.38 2.11
C ASP A 358 7.74 -73.58 3.45
N LEU A 359 7.27 -74.50 4.29
CA LEU A 359 7.98 -74.91 5.52
C LEU A 359 9.31 -75.63 5.23
N ALA A 360 9.41 -76.40 4.15
CA ALA A 360 10.64 -77.12 3.80
C ALA A 360 11.75 -76.18 3.29
N ASN A 361 11.38 -75.14 2.54
CA ASN A 361 12.33 -74.10 2.11
C ASN A 361 12.81 -73.26 3.30
N LEU A 362 11.94 -72.93 4.26
CA LEU A 362 12.30 -72.14 5.46
C LEU A 362 13.30 -72.85 6.40
N ILE A 363 13.47 -74.18 6.31
CA ILE A 363 14.43 -74.94 7.12
C ILE A 363 15.86 -74.91 6.50
N THR A 364 15.98 -74.53 5.23
CA THR A 364 17.28 -74.37 4.56
C THR A 364 17.88 -73.00 4.86
N THR A 365 19.22 -72.91 4.95
CA THR A 365 19.94 -71.65 5.20
C THR A 365 19.63 -70.58 4.15
N ASP A 366 19.41 -70.98 2.90
CA ASP A 366 19.07 -70.06 1.82
C ASP A 366 17.60 -69.62 1.85
N GLY A 367 16.67 -70.48 2.28
CA GLY A 367 15.28 -70.08 2.48
C GLY A 367 15.06 -69.18 3.70
N MET A 368 15.81 -69.40 4.80
CA MET A 368 15.86 -68.44 5.91
C MET A 368 16.45 -67.10 5.47
N ARG A 369 17.52 -67.12 4.66
CA ARG A 369 18.12 -65.90 4.12
C ARG A 369 17.14 -65.13 3.23
N GLY A 370 16.48 -65.80 2.28
CA GLY A 370 15.48 -65.16 1.41
C GLY A 370 14.30 -64.56 2.19
N TYR A 371 13.79 -65.28 3.19
CA TYR A 371 12.72 -64.78 4.06
C TYR A 371 13.16 -63.55 4.87
N LEU A 372 14.39 -63.56 5.38
CA LEU A 372 14.97 -62.42 6.12
C LEU A 372 15.24 -61.22 5.20
N GLU A 373 15.73 -61.45 3.98
CA GLU A 373 15.97 -60.39 2.99
C GLU A 373 14.66 -59.74 2.56
N GLU A 374 13.60 -60.53 2.31
CA GLU A 374 12.27 -60.03 2.00
C GLU A 374 11.66 -59.23 3.17
N HIS A 375 11.76 -59.75 4.39
CA HIS A 375 11.30 -59.02 5.58
C HIS A 375 12.11 -57.74 5.82
N THR A 376 13.42 -57.76 5.60
CA THR A 376 14.28 -56.59 5.74
C THR A 376 13.92 -55.53 4.69
N ALA A 377 13.72 -55.94 3.43
CA ALA A 377 13.28 -55.04 2.37
C ALA A 377 11.90 -54.44 2.65
N ASN A 378 10.98 -55.22 3.22
CA ASN A 378 9.66 -54.72 3.60
C ASN A 378 9.74 -53.73 4.78
N ILE A 379 10.54 -54.03 5.80
CA ILE A 379 10.80 -53.12 6.92
C ILE A 379 11.47 -51.82 6.44
N GLU A 380 12.44 -51.91 5.53
CA GLU A 380 13.08 -50.72 4.94
C GLU A 380 12.09 -49.88 4.11
N ALA A 381 11.20 -50.53 3.37
CA ALA A 381 10.14 -49.85 2.62
C ALA A 381 9.15 -49.14 3.56
N GLU A 382 8.72 -49.80 4.63
CA GLU A 382 7.86 -49.22 5.67
C GLU A 382 8.56 -48.05 6.38
N TYR A 383 9.83 -48.21 6.76
CA TYR A 383 10.62 -47.15 7.38
C TYR A 383 10.70 -45.92 6.46
N LYS A 384 10.99 -46.12 5.18
CA LYS A 384 11.06 -45.04 4.19
C LYS A 384 9.71 -44.34 4.00
N ALA A 385 8.61 -45.09 4.02
CA ALA A 385 7.25 -44.54 3.93
C ALA A 385 6.88 -43.71 5.17
N ILE A 386 7.22 -44.20 6.37
CA ILE A 386 7.02 -43.46 7.63
C ILE A 386 7.86 -42.18 7.63
N HIS A 387 9.12 -42.25 7.21
CA HIS A 387 10.01 -41.09 7.16
C HIS A 387 9.51 -40.02 6.18
N ALA A 388 9.00 -40.42 5.01
CA ALA A 388 8.37 -39.51 4.06
C ALA A 388 7.12 -38.84 4.64
N ARG A 389 6.33 -39.57 5.43
CA ARG A 389 5.12 -39.06 6.09
C ARG A 389 5.45 -38.08 7.22
N ILE A 390 6.50 -38.32 8.00
CA ILE A 390 7.02 -37.38 9.01
C ILE A 390 7.44 -36.08 8.33
N ASN A 391 8.27 -36.15 7.28
CA ASN A 391 8.71 -34.96 6.53
C ASN A 391 7.53 -34.17 5.94
N THR A 392 6.46 -34.86 5.54
CA THR A 392 5.24 -34.22 5.04
C THR A 392 4.47 -33.53 6.16
N LEU A 393 4.38 -34.16 7.34
CA LEU A 393 3.75 -33.57 8.53
C LEU A 393 4.52 -32.37 9.05
N GLU A 394 5.85 -32.42 9.10
CA GLU A 394 6.70 -31.29 9.48
C GLU A 394 6.46 -30.09 8.57
N LYS A 395 6.52 -30.29 7.24
CA LYS A 395 6.19 -29.23 6.27
C LYS A 395 4.77 -28.70 6.45
N THR A 396 3.81 -29.57 6.76
CA THR A 396 2.42 -29.15 6.99
C THR A 396 2.29 -28.30 8.24
N ILE A 397 2.97 -28.69 9.34
CA ILE A 397 3.01 -27.94 10.59
C ILE A 397 3.72 -26.60 10.39
N GLU A 398 4.88 -26.58 9.74
CA GLU A 398 5.59 -25.34 9.41
C GLU A 398 4.73 -24.39 8.58
N ASN A 399 4.05 -24.90 7.55
CA ASN A 399 3.14 -24.10 6.74
C ASN A 399 1.94 -23.61 7.55
N LYS A 400 1.41 -24.43 8.45
CA LYS A 400 0.31 -24.05 9.34
C LYS A 400 0.74 -22.95 10.31
N ILE A 401 1.88 -23.11 10.97
CA ILE A 401 2.49 -22.09 11.84
C ILE A 401 2.74 -20.81 11.04
N ARG A 402 3.37 -20.89 9.86
CA ARG A 402 3.59 -19.73 8.99
C ARG A 402 2.29 -19.07 8.58
N SER A 403 1.22 -19.83 8.32
CA SER A 403 -0.10 -19.29 7.98
C SER A 403 -0.81 -18.65 9.17
N GLU A 404 -0.72 -19.22 10.37
CA GLU A 404 -1.28 -18.68 11.61
C GLU A 404 -0.51 -17.45 12.12
N LEU A 405 0.78 -17.36 11.80
CA LEU A 405 1.63 -16.20 12.07
C LEU A 405 1.60 -15.17 10.92
N ARG A 406 1.03 -15.50 9.76
CA ARG A 406 0.96 -14.60 8.61
C ARG A 406 0.04 -13.43 8.95
N GLY A 407 0.62 -12.24 9.08
CA GLY A 407 -0.10 -11.02 9.42
C GLY A 407 -0.11 -10.67 10.91
N ARG A 408 0.52 -11.48 11.78
CA ARG A 408 0.78 -11.13 13.18
C ARG A 408 2.14 -10.44 13.27
N THR A 409 2.12 -9.16 13.59
CA THR A 409 3.28 -8.28 13.72
C THR A 409 3.96 -8.41 15.07
N THR A 410 3.30 -8.97 16.11
CA THR A 410 3.72 -8.92 17.53
C THR A 410 3.89 -7.50 18.09
N ILE A 411 3.47 -6.51 17.31
CA ILE A 411 3.60 -5.10 17.63
C ILE A 411 2.29 -4.63 18.24
N ARG A 412 2.40 -4.00 19.41
CA ARG A 412 1.29 -3.35 20.11
C ARG A 412 1.48 -1.86 20.06
N CYS A 413 0.37 -1.14 19.97
CA CYS A 413 0.35 0.31 20.06
C CYS A 413 -0.24 0.70 21.41
N ALA A 414 0.42 1.57 22.16
CA ALA A 414 -0.06 2.03 23.46
C ALA A 414 0.22 3.50 23.68
N LYS A 415 -0.55 4.10 24.60
CA LYS A 415 -0.17 5.36 25.21
C LYS A 415 0.66 5.06 26.45
N LEU A 416 1.75 5.78 26.61
CA LEU A 416 2.65 5.66 27.75
C LEU A 416 2.45 6.85 28.69
N PHE A 417 2.69 6.66 29.99
CA PHE A 417 2.64 7.74 30.98
C PHE A 417 3.75 8.78 30.77
N THR A 418 4.85 8.36 30.16
CA THR A 418 6.06 9.14 29.93
C THR A 418 6.54 8.95 28.49
N ASN A 419 7.29 9.93 27.99
CA ASN A 419 7.81 9.89 26.62
C ASN A 419 9.14 9.13 26.58
N TYR A 420 9.12 7.93 26.00
CA TYR A 420 10.30 7.08 25.84
C TYR A 420 10.86 7.15 24.41
N GLY A 421 12.19 7.08 24.31
CA GLY A 421 12.92 6.99 23.03
C GLY A 421 12.86 5.59 22.42
N LEU A 422 13.24 5.49 21.13
CA LEU A 422 13.36 4.22 20.42
C LEU A 422 14.39 3.30 21.10
N GLY A 423 14.09 2.01 21.16
CA GLY A 423 14.91 0.99 21.79
C GLY A 423 14.79 0.90 23.31
N HIS A 424 14.05 1.82 23.96
CA HIS A 424 13.85 1.78 25.40
C HIS A 424 13.00 0.57 25.81
N VAL A 425 13.43 -0.12 26.86
CA VAL A 425 12.65 -1.22 27.46
C VAL A 425 11.71 -0.62 28.49
N ILE A 426 10.44 -0.96 28.38
CA ILE A 426 9.37 -0.50 29.26
C ILE A 426 8.62 -1.70 29.84
N ASP A 427 7.96 -1.49 30.97
CA ASP A 427 7.13 -2.48 31.62
C ASP A 427 5.66 -2.07 31.67
N ALA A 428 4.83 -2.89 32.29
CA ALA A 428 3.39 -2.67 32.38
C ALA A 428 2.99 -1.40 33.15
N THR A 429 3.85 -0.88 34.02
CA THR A 429 3.59 0.34 34.79
C THR A 429 3.83 1.60 33.98
N ASP A 430 4.61 1.51 32.91
CA ASP A 430 4.86 2.60 31.96
C ASP A 430 3.70 2.82 30.99
N ILE A 431 2.82 1.81 30.85
CA ILE A 431 1.74 1.80 29.87
C ILE A 431 0.44 2.30 30.53
N ASP A 432 -0.11 3.39 30.00
CA ASP A 432 -1.41 3.95 30.40
C ASP A 432 -2.53 3.01 29.94
N ASN A 433 -2.58 2.78 28.63
CA ASN A 433 -3.55 1.88 28.01
C ASN A 433 -3.12 1.47 26.60
N TRP A 434 -3.64 0.34 26.13
CA TRP A 434 -3.50 -0.06 24.75
C TRP A 434 -4.35 0.83 23.84
N GLN A 435 -3.79 1.19 22.69
CA GLN A 435 -4.34 2.17 21.77
C GLN A 435 -4.34 1.64 20.33
N TYR A 436 -5.31 2.09 19.55
CA TYR A 436 -5.36 1.75 18.13
C TYR A 436 -4.29 2.52 17.32
N PRO A 437 -3.68 1.91 16.28
CA PRO A 437 -3.94 0.56 15.76
C PRO A 437 -3.27 -0.55 16.59
N ALA A 438 -4.07 -1.43 17.19
CA ALA A 438 -3.62 -2.61 17.91
C ALA A 438 -4.22 -3.87 17.29
N GLU A 439 -3.42 -4.93 17.17
CA GLU A 439 -3.91 -6.26 16.81
C GLU A 439 -4.94 -6.75 17.83
N ASN A 440 -6.12 -7.14 17.38
CA ASN A 440 -7.10 -7.80 18.25
C ASN A 440 -6.61 -9.20 18.69
N SER A 441 -7.40 -9.90 19.51
CA SER A 441 -7.10 -11.29 19.94
C SER A 441 -6.97 -12.29 18.78
N GLY A 442 -7.40 -11.93 17.56
CA GLY A 442 -7.25 -12.71 16.33
C GLY A 442 -6.07 -12.29 15.45
N GLY A 443 -5.24 -11.32 15.86
CA GLY A 443 -4.04 -10.94 15.10
C GLY A 443 -4.29 -10.06 13.87
N HIS A 444 -5.46 -9.39 13.79
CA HIS A 444 -5.75 -8.43 12.72
C HIS A 444 -5.77 -6.99 13.25
N LEU A 445 -5.25 -6.06 12.45
CA LEU A 445 -5.39 -4.61 12.67
C LEU A 445 -6.85 -4.21 12.37
N SER A 446 -7.64 -3.85 13.38
CA SER A 446 -9.04 -3.43 13.19
C SER A 446 -9.21 -1.90 13.23
N HIS A 447 -10.10 -1.39 12.39
CA HIS A 447 -10.44 0.04 12.33
C HIS A 447 -11.35 0.48 13.50
N SER A 448 -10.81 1.40 14.32
CA SER A 448 -11.41 2.37 15.27
C SER A 448 -12.83 2.15 15.83
N VAL A 449 -12.93 2.06 17.17
CA VAL A 449 -13.51 3.14 18.02
C VAL A 449 -12.77 3.16 19.36
N ALA A 450 -12.40 4.35 19.83
CA ALA A 450 -11.62 4.56 21.06
C ALA A 450 -12.38 4.16 22.34
N SER A 451 -11.82 3.25 23.13
CA SER A 451 -11.81 3.33 24.59
C SER A 451 -10.72 2.42 25.17
N ALA A 452 -9.90 3.00 26.04
CA ALA A 452 -8.81 2.41 26.81
C ALA A 452 -8.94 0.88 27.05
N ILE A 453 -8.25 0.06 26.27
CA ILE A 453 -8.10 -1.36 26.59
C ILE A 453 -7.02 -1.43 27.68
N GLY A 454 -7.45 -1.76 28.90
CA GLY A 454 -6.52 -1.97 30.01
C GLY A 454 -5.63 -3.20 29.78
N LEU A 455 -4.45 -3.21 30.40
CA LEU A 455 -3.54 -4.36 30.32
C LEU A 455 -4.17 -5.58 31.01
N ASP A 456 -4.16 -6.70 30.32
CA ASP A 456 -4.58 -7.97 30.91
C ASP A 456 -3.48 -8.55 31.85
N ALA A 457 -3.79 -9.64 32.54
CA ALA A 457 -2.85 -10.27 33.47
C ALA A 457 -1.61 -10.88 32.81
N ALA A 458 -1.68 -11.21 31.50
CA ALA A 458 -0.54 -11.72 30.76
C ALA A 458 0.39 -10.58 30.34
N ASP A 459 -0.16 -9.47 29.85
CA ASP A 459 0.58 -8.27 29.46
C ASP A 459 1.31 -7.63 30.64
N LYS A 460 0.71 -7.66 31.83
CA LYS A 460 1.34 -7.16 33.07
C LYS A 460 2.62 -7.86 33.49
N ARG A 461 2.88 -9.07 32.96
CA ARG A 461 4.08 -9.87 33.26
C ARG A 461 5.15 -9.78 32.17
N ARG A 462 4.87 -9.06 31.08
CA ARG A 462 5.77 -8.94 29.93
C ARG A 462 6.60 -7.68 30.02
N ARG A 463 7.75 -7.71 29.35
CA ARG A 463 8.53 -6.53 29.03
C ARG A 463 8.34 -6.19 27.55
N TRP A 464 8.46 -4.91 27.26
CA TRP A 464 8.19 -4.39 25.94
C TRP A 464 9.34 -3.50 25.51
N LYS A 465 9.65 -3.51 24.22
CA LYS A 465 10.65 -2.60 23.66
C LYS A 465 9.96 -1.61 22.74
N VAL A 466 10.22 -0.32 22.95
CA VAL A 466 9.72 0.74 22.09
C VAL A 466 10.44 0.67 20.74
N ILE A 467 9.67 0.50 19.66
CA ILE A 467 10.20 0.36 18.30
C ILE A 467 9.72 1.48 17.37
N GLY A 468 8.77 2.32 17.80
CA GLY A 468 8.24 3.37 16.96
C GLY A 468 7.30 4.31 17.69
N LYS A 469 6.93 5.40 17.03
CA LYS A 469 5.89 6.33 17.48
C LYS A 469 4.96 6.69 16.31
N THR A 470 3.69 6.88 16.60
CA THR A 470 2.67 7.30 15.64
C THR A 470 1.72 8.31 16.27
N VAL A 471 1.05 9.10 15.43
CA VAL A 471 0.06 10.10 15.85
C VAL A 471 -1.33 9.53 15.62
N GLY A 472 -2.13 9.46 16.68
CA GLY A 472 -3.50 8.98 16.59
C GLY A 472 -4.45 10.03 16.03
N TYR A 473 -5.71 9.64 15.80
CA TYR A 473 -6.76 10.47 15.20
C TYR A 473 -6.98 11.84 15.87
N TYR A 474 -6.71 11.94 17.17
CA TYR A 474 -6.85 13.19 17.95
C TYR A 474 -5.52 13.94 18.17
N GLY A 475 -4.46 13.62 17.41
CA GLY A 475 -3.16 14.30 17.54
C GLY A 475 -2.29 13.83 18.72
N SER A 476 -2.77 12.87 19.52
CA SER A 476 -2.01 12.27 20.62
C SER A 476 -0.93 11.32 20.12
N TRP A 477 0.24 11.34 20.76
CA TRP A 477 1.32 10.39 20.51
C TRP A 477 0.99 9.00 21.06
N HIS A 478 1.35 7.99 20.27
CA HIS A 478 1.24 6.58 20.60
C HIS A 478 2.55 5.87 20.27
N TRP A 479 2.92 4.88 21.06
CA TRP A 479 4.18 4.15 20.94
C TRP A 479 3.93 2.74 20.44
N LEU A 480 4.69 2.34 19.42
CA LEU A 480 4.74 0.97 18.90
C LEU A 480 5.75 0.17 19.73
N GLN A 481 5.35 -1.03 20.12
CA GLN A 481 6.06 -1.84 21.10
C GLN A 481 6.08 -3.30 20.65
N GLU A 482 7.24 -3.94 20.70
CA GLU A 482 7.36 -5.39 20.52
C GLU A 482 7.49 -6.10 21.87
N VAL A 483 6.91 -7.29 21.99
CA VAL A 483 7.11 -8.15 23.16
C VAL A 483 8.56 -8.63 23.17
N ILE A 484 9.23 -8.50 24.32
CA ILE A 484 10.55 -9.10 24.54
C ILE A 484 10.48 -10.07 25.72
N ASP A 485 11.21 -11.19 25.62
CA ASP A 485 11.29 -12.22 26.66
C ASP A 485 12.06 -11.76 27.92
#